data_AF-A0A7Y4A1Q7-F1
#
_entry.id   AF-A0A7Y4A1Q7-F1
#
_cell.length_a   1.000
_cell.length_b   1.000
_cell.length_c   1.000
_cell.angle_alpha   90.00
_cell.angle_beta   90.00
_cell.angle_gamma   90.00
#
_symmetry.space_group_name_H-M   'P 1'
#
loop_
_entity.id
_entity.type
_entity.pdbx_description
1 polymer ?
#
loop_
_entity_poly.entity_id
_entity_poly.type
_entity_poly.pdbx_seq_one_letter_code
_entity_poly.pdbx_strand_id
1 'polypeptide(L)'
;MQPELDKVESFLLKIEQNEETVFSQHPDYVLYPIVPFFQLVHIHNHEQVIDKILQFETILGGFLIRVDGYITLACPESSVLEDDLRRLTIQLLELMRF
;
A
#
# COMPACT_ATOMS: atom_id res chain seq x y z
N MET A 1 22.50 8.88 -17.81
CA MET A 1 21.27 9.43 -17.20
C MET A 1 20.44 8.23 -16.79
N GLN A 2 20.14 8.06 -15.50
CA GLN A 2 19.11 7.11 -15.10
C GLN A 2 17.76 7.62 -15.64
N PRO A 3 16.90 6.75 -16.20
CA PRO A 3 15.58 7.16 -16.61
C PRO A 3 14.81 7.69 -15.39
N GLU A 4 14.09 8.79 -15.57
CA GLU A 4 13.16 9.31 -14.57
C GLU A 4 11.99 8.33 -14.48
N LEU A 5 11.78 7.74 -13.30
CA LEU A 5 10.72 6.76 -13.09
C LEU A 5 9.36 7.45 -13.12
N ASP A 6 8.38 6.83 -13.78
CA ASP A 6 7.01 7.30 -13.69
C ASP A 6 6.39 7.00 -12.30
N LYS A 7 5.15 7.43 -12.08
CA LYS A 7 4.48 7.28 -10.79
C LYS A 7 4.21 5.82 -10.42
N VAL A 8 3.92 4.97 -11.40
CA VAL A 8 3.69 3.53 -11.18
C VAL A 8 5.02 2.88 -10.83
N GLU A 9 6.07 3.13 -11.62
CA GLU A 9 7.41 2.61 -11.37
C GLU A 9 7.95 3.04 -10.00
N SER A 10 7.79 4.31 -9.65
CA SER A 10 8.18 4.85 -8.34
C SER A 10 7.42 4.20 -7.19
N PHE A 11 6.12 3.95 -7.37
CA PHE A 11 5.28 3.25 -6.39
C PHE A 11 5.72 1.79 -6.20
N LEU A 12 5.99 1.08 -7.29
CA LEU A 12 6.45 -0.31 -7.24
C LEU A 12 7.82 -0.43 -6.57
N LEU A 13 8.76 0.46 -6.91
CA LEU A 13 10.08 0.50 -6.29
C LEU A 13 10.01 0.76 -4.77
N LYS A 14 9.11 1.67 -4.35
CA LYS A 14 8.89 1.94 -2.93
C LYS A 14 8.38 0.70 -2.19
N ILE A 15 7.41 -0.03 -2.77
CA ILE A 15 6.88 -1.25 -2.17
C ILE A 15 7.98 -2.30 -2.01
N GLU A 16 8.83 -2.48 -3.03
CA GLU A 16 9.95 -3.43 -2.97
C GLU A 16 10.95 -3.07 -1.85
N GLN A 17 11.30 -1.79 -1.72
CA GLN A 17 12.17 -1.32 -0.63
C GLN A 17 11.55 -1.47 0.76
N ASN A 18 10.24 -1.26 0.86
CA ASN A 18 9.48 -1.47 2.08
C ASN A 18 9.44 -2.95 2.46
N GLU A 19 9.28 -3.87 1.50
CA GLU A 19 9.32 -5.32 1.73
C GLU A 19 10.64 -5.72 2.40
N GLU A 20 11.78 -5.30 1.84
CA GLU A 20 13.09 -5.56 2.42
C GLU A 20 13.20 -5.02 3.85
N THR A 21 12.70 -3.81 4.09
CA THR A 21 12.72 -3.15 5.40
C THR A 21 11.87 -3.91 6.42
N VAL A 22 10.63 -4.26 6.08
CA VAL A 22 9.71 -4.94 7.00
C VAL A 22 10.22 -6.34 7.34
N PHE A 23 10.63 -7.12 6.33
CA PHE A 23 11.09 -8.49 6.58
C PHE A 23 12.41 -8.58 7.34
N SER A 24 13.26 -7.55 7.26
CA SER A 24 14.54 -7.51 7.97
C SER A 24 14.48 -6.83 9.35
N GLN A 25 13.67 -5.79 9.51
CA GLN A 25 13.69 -4.93 10.70
C GLN A 25 12.42 -4.99 11.54
N HIS A 26 11.30 -5.44 10.96
CA HIS A 26 9.98 -5.41 11.60
C HIS A 26 9.23 -6.74 11.49
N PRO A 27 9.84 -7.88 11.89
CA PRO A 27 9.23 -9.21 11.73
C PRO A 27 8.00 -9.43 12.63
N ASP A 28 7.79 -8.57 13.63
CA ASP A 28 6.70 -8.60 14.60
C ASP A 28 5.51 -7.71 14.20
N TYR A 29 5.61 -6.96 13.10
CA TYR A 29 4.52 -6.13 12.61
C TYR A 29 3.32 -6.98 12.19
N VAL A 30 2.13 -6.49 12.51
CA VAL A 30 0.87 -7.09 12.06
C VAL A 30 0.59 -6.67 10.62
N LEU A 31 -0.08 -7.55 9.89
CA LEU A 31 -0.35 -7.42 8.46
C LEU A 31 -1.84 -7.19 8.22
N TYR A 32 -2.18 -6.08 7.57
CA TYR A 32 -3.54 -5.73 7.17
C TYR A 32 -3.65 -5.69 5.64
N PRO A 33 -4.17 -6.76 4.99
CA PRO A 33 -4.41 -6.77 3.55
C PRO A 33 -5.41 -5.69 3.17
N ILE A 34 -5.09 -4.87 2.17
CA ILE A 34 -5.93 -3.75 1.72
C ILE A 34 -6.63 -4.09 0.41
N VAL A 35 -5.85 -4.40 -0.63
CA VAL A 35 -6.37 -4.64 -1.98
C VAL A 35 -5.53 -5.69 -2.70
N PRO A 36 -6.13 -6.64 -3.44
CA PRO A 36 -5.38 -7.56 -4.28
C PRO A 36 -4.50 -6.80 -5.28
N PHE A 37 -3.21 -7.13 -5.31
CA PHE A 37 -2.24 -6.41 -6.14
C PHE A 37 -2.57 -6.53 -7.63
N PHE A 38 -3.05 -7.71 -8.06
CA PHE A 38 -3.43 -7.93 -9.45
C PHE A 38 -4.59 -7.03 -9.90
N GLN A 39 -5.44 -6.54 -9.00
CA GLN A 39 -6.53 -5.63 -9.39
C GLN A 39 -5.99 -4.30 -9.88
N LEU A 40 -4.79 -3.88 -9.43
CA LEU A 40 -4.21 -2.60 -9.81
C LEU A 40 -3.90 -2.50 -11.30
N VAL A 41 -3.62 -3.63 -11.98
CA VAL A 41 -3.34 -3.64 -13.42
C VAL A 41 -4.58 -3.42 -14.30
N HIS A 42 -5.78 -3.52 -13.70
CA HIS A 42 -7.05 -3.36 -14.39
C HIS A 42 -7.67 -1.98 -14.19
N ILE A 43 -7.03 -1.11 -13.42
CA ILE A 43 -7.57 0.19 -13.07
C ILE A 43 -7.31 1.19 -14.20
N HIS A 44 -8.22 2.11 -14.46
CA HIS A 44 -8.00 3.19 -15.43
C HIS A 44 -7.36 4.43 -14.80
N ASN A 45 -7.68 4.73 -13.56
CA ASN A 45 -7.22 5.90 -12.82
C ASN A 45 -6.06 5.61 -11.85
N HIS A 46 -5.00 4.97 -12.35
CA HIS A 46 -3.85 4.50 -11.55
C HIS A 46 -3.26 5.57 -10.61
N GLU A 47 -3.04 6.79 -11.11
CA GLU A 47 -2.39 7.83 -10.31
C GLU A 47 -3.17 8.21 -9.05
N GLN A 48 -4.51 8.27 -9.16
CA GLN A 48 -5.39 8.61 -8.04
C GLN A 48 -5.47 7.46 -7.05
N VAL A 49 -5.51 6.22 -7.55
CA VAL A 49 -5.51 5.01 -6.72
C VAL A 49 -4.19 4.87 -5.98
N ILE A 50 -3.05 5.11 -6.64
CA ILE A 50 -1.72 5.11 -6.01
C ILE A 50 -1.65 6.15 -4.89
N ASP A 51 -2.09 7.39 -5.14
CA ASP A 51 -2.12 8.42 -4.10
C ASP A 51 -2.97 7.99 -2.91
N LYS A 52 -4.11 7.35 -3.18
CA LYS A 52 -5.00 6.87 -2.12
C LYS A 52 -4.39 5.73 -1.33
N ILE A 53 -3.70 4.80 -1.99
CA ILE A 53 -2.98 3.70 -1.34
C ILE A 53 -1.88 4.27 -0.44
N LEU A 54 -1.07 5.22 -0.93
CA LEU A 54 0.01 5.83 -0.16
C LEU A 54 -0.48 6.57 1.10
N GLN A 55 -1.75 6.99 1.15
CA GLN A 55 -2.34 7.57 2.37
C GLN A 55 -2.45 6.58 3.53
N PHE A 56 -2.44 5.26 3.28
CA PHE A 56 -2.49 4.28 4.36
C PHE A 56 -1.25 4.37 5.24
N GLU A 57 -0.04 4.48 4.67
CA GLU A 57 1.19 4.65 5.46
C GLU A 57 1.18 5.96 6.25
N THR A 58 0.75 7.06 5.61
CA THR A 58 0.84 8.39 6.24
C THR A 58 -0.19 8.57 7.35
N ILE A 59 -1.36 7.94 7.25
CA ILE A 59 -2.45 8.08 8.23
C ILE A 59 -2.37 7.02 9.33
N LEU A 60 -2.09 5.76 8.98
CA LEU A 60 -2.12 4.63 9.92
C LEU A 60 -0.74 4.30 10.49
N GLY A 61 0.32 4.87 9.90
CA GLY A 61 1.70 4.52 10.23
C GLY A 61 2.10 3.14 9.72
N GLY A 62 3.40 2.94 9.52
CA GLY A 62 3.96 1.68 9.01
C GLY A 62 4.31 1.74 7.53
N PHE A 63 4.33 0.58 6.89
CA PHE A 63 4.85 0.38 5.55
C PHE A 63 3.86 -0.39 4.69
N LEU A 64 3.68 0.05 3.44
CA LEU A 64 3.00 -0.73 2.42
C LEU A 64 3.97 -1.71 1.81
N ILE A 65 3.60 -2.98 1.84
CA ILE A 65 4.34 -4.07 1.23
C ILE A 65 3.41 -4.86 0.32
N ARG A 66 3.99 -5.70 -0.55
CA ARG A 66 3.23 -6.75 -1.22
C ARG A 66 3.55 -8.10 -0.58
N VAL A 67 2.52 -8.79 -0.14
CA VAL A 67 2.62 -10.12 0.45
C VAL A 67 1.35 -10.91 0.15
N ASP A 68 1.50 -12.20 -0.14
CA ASP A 68 0.40 -13.12 -0.45
C ASP A 68 -0.56 -12.64 -1.57
N GLY A 69 -0.04 -11.84 -2.51
CA GLY A 69 -0.81 -11.31 -3.64
C GLY A 69 -1.62 -10.05 -3.34
N TYR A 70 -1.44 -9.43 -2.17
CA TYR A 70 -2.11 -8.19 -1.77
C TYR A 70 -1.11 -7.05 -1.61
N ILE A 71 -1.58 -5.82 -1.81
CA ILE A 71 -1.03 -4.66 -1.13
C ILE A 71 -1.51 -4.71 0.31
N THR A 72 -0.57 -4.65 1.24
CA THR A 72 -0.78 -4.91 2.65
C THR A 72 -0.07 -3.83 3.46
N LEU A 73 -0.73 -3.31 4.49
CA LEU A 73 -0.09 -2.45 5.48
C LEU A 73 0.55 -3.32 6.56
N ALA A 74 1.86 -3.17 6.74
CA ALA A 74 2.61 -3.74 7.86
C ALA A 74 2.90 -2.64 8.89
N CYS A 75 2.46 -2.86 10.13
CA CYS A 75 2.57 -1.84 11.18
C CYS A 75 2.54 -2.46 12.59
N PRO A 76 2.93 -1.71 13.65
CA PRO A 76 2.77 -2.17 15.03
C PRO A 76 1.28 -2.39 15.38
N GLU A 77 0.96 -3.44 16.15
CA GLU A 77 -0.43 -3.76 16.51
C GLU A 77 -1.19 -2.61 17.16
N SER A 78 -0.49 -1.79 17.96
CA SER A 78 -1.09 -0.65 18.66
C SER A 78 -1.31 0.59 17.78
N SER A 79 -0.82 0.62 16.53
CA SER A 79 -0.85 1.84 15.72
C SER A 79 -2.13 2.02 14.91
N VAL A 80 -2.87 0.94 14.63
CA VAL A 80 -4.03 1.00 13.74
C VAL A 80 -5.32 1.14 14.52
N LEU A 81 -6.02 2.24 14.30
CA LEU A 81 -7.43 2.37 14.63
C LEU A 81 -8.25 1.68 13.54
N GLU A 82 -8.95 0.60 13.87
CA GLU A 82 -9.72 -0.21 12.92
C GLU A 82 -10.71 0.61 12.08
N ASP A 83 -11.30 1.65 12.66
CA ASP A 83 -12.24 2.55 11.98
C ASP A 83 -11.56 3.37 10.88
N ASP A 84 -10.32 3.80 11.08
CA ASP A 84 -9.56 4.54 10.06
C ASP A 84 -9.14 3.61 8.92
N LEU A 85 -8.67 2.40 9.24
CA LEU A 85 -8.36 1.37 8.24
C LEU A 85 -9.60 1.06 7.40
N ARG A 86 -10.74 0.80 8.04
CA ARG A 86 -12.01 0.53 7.36
C ARG A 86 -12.42 1.69 6.45
N ARG A 87 -12.39 2.92 6.96
CA ARG A 87 -12.76 4.12 6.19
C ARG A 87 -11.88 4.29 4.96
N LEU A 88 -10.56 4.12 5.11
CA LEU A 88 -9.62 4.26 4.00
C LEU A 88 -9.81 3.17 2.94
N THR A 89 -10.04 1.92 3.36
CA THR A 89 -10.33 0.82 2.43
C THR A 89 -11.60 1.05 1.65
N ILE A 90 -12.69 1.51 2.28
CA ILE A 90 -13.93 1.84 1.58
C ILE A 90 -13.68 2.94 0.54
N GLN A 91 -13.01 4.03 0.92
CA GLN A 91 -12.72 5.14 0.02
C GLN A 91 -11.81 4.73 -1.14
N LEU A 92 -10.87 3.81 -0.92
CA LEU A 92 -10.04 3.24 -1.98
C LEU A 92 -10.92 2.47 -2.99
N LEU A 93 -11.76 1.56 -2.51
CA LEU A 93 -12.62 0.75 -3.37
C LEU A 93 -13.62 1.61 -4.17
N GLU A 94 -14.17 2.66 -3.56
CA GLU A 94 -15.06 3.63 -4.24
C GLU A 94 -14.34 4.46 -5.30
N LEU A 95 -13.02 4.68 -5.13
CA LEU A 95 -12.18 5.44 -6.06
C LEU A 95 -11.76 4.62 -7.28
N MET A 96 -11.58 3.31 -7.14
CA MET A 96 -11.13 2.44 -8.23
C MET A 96 -12.12 2.47 -9.40
N ARG A 97 -11.60 2.66 -10.62
CA ARG A 97 -12.35 2.58 -11.88
C ARG A 97 -11.71 1.50 -12.75
N PHE A 98 -12.52 0.55 -13.20
CA PHE A 98 -12.12 -0.59 -14.02
C PHE A 98 -12.61 -0.45 -15.46
#